data_AF-A0A6C0JLD2-F1
#
_entry.id   AF-A0A6C0JLD2-F1
#
_cell.length_a   1.000
_cell.length_b   1.000
_cell.length_c   1.000
_cell.angle_alpha   90.00
_cell.angle_beta   90.00
_cell.angle_gamma   90.00
#
_symmetry.space_group_name_H-M   'P 1'
#
loop_
_entity.id
_entity.type
_entity.pdbx_description
1 polymer ?
#
loop_
_entity_poly.entity_id
_entity_poly.type
_entity_poly.pdbx_seq_one_letter_code
_entity_poly.pdbx_strand_id
1 'polypeptide(L)'
;MSNSRDLPYRALQLINEYSKPVTNPRWRQSKPIITTYQMYLKLKYLFDIDFTGENLLQYRVLCKIIDTDWYHAYSYVLKYGLSMYTRNTISETLLKMDGIVDADYSHYTYETRYIEYD
;
A
#
# COMPACT_ATOMS: atom_id res chain seq x y z
N MET A 1 -40.35 14.78 11.69
CA MET A 1 -38.95 14.40 12.01
C MET A 1 -38.68 13.07 11.33
N SER A 2 -37.93 13.06 10.23
CA SER A 2 -37.63 11.85 9.46
C SER A 2 -36.27 11.30 9.88
N ASN A 3 -36.25 10.08 10.42
CA ASN A 3 -35.04 9.35 10.79
C ASN A 3 -34.35 8.84 9.51
N SER A 4 -33.50 9.68 8.90
CA SER A 4 -32.61 9.25 7.81
C SER A 4 -31.39 8.52 8.36
N ARG A 5 -31.59 7.31 8.91
CA ARG A 5 -30.49 6.39 9.30
C ARG A 5 -30.37 5.18 8.39
N ASP A 6 -31.06 5.16 7.25
CA ASP A 6 -30.95 4.07 6.31
C ASP A 6 -29.89 4.39 5.26
N LEU A 7 -28.78 3.66 5.33
CA LEU A 7 -27.78 3.65 4.28
C LEU A 7 -28.47 3.34 2.93
N PRO A 8 -28.06 4.00 1.83
CA PRO A 8 -28.63 3.71 0.51
C PRO A 8 -28.59 2.20 0.25
N TYR A 9 -29.65 1.66 -0.35
CA TYR A 9 -29.78 0.21 -0.60
C TYR A 9 -28.52 -0.40 -1.23
N ARG A 10 -27.88 0.33 -2.14
CA ARG A 10 -26.62 -0.06 -2.78
C ARG A 10 -25.44 -0.16 -1.81
N ALA A 11 -25.37 0.72 -0.82
CA ALA A 11 -24.36 0.66 0.25
C ALA A 11 -24.61 -0.54 1.18
N LEU A 12 -25.86 -0.82 1.54
CA LEU A 12 -26.22 -2.02 2.31
C LEU A 12 -25.92 -3.31 1.54
N GLN A 13 -26.16 -3.32 0.24
CA GLN A 13 -25.84 -4.45 -0.64
C GLN A 13 -24.34 -4.69 -0.72
N LEU A 14 -23.54 -3.64 -0.94
CA LEU A 14 -22.08 -3.74 -0.92
C LEU A 14 -21.57 -4.19 0.46
N ILE A 15 -22.09 -3.63 1.55
CA ILE A 15 -21.72 -4.09 2.89
C ILE A 15 -22.05 -5.58 3.03
N ASN A 16 -23.23 -6.04 2.65
CA ASN A 16 -23.59 -7.47 2.74
C ASN A 16 -22.71 -8.38 1.85
N GLU A 17 -22.40 -7.95 0.63
CA GLU A 17 -21.55 -8.69 -0.32
C GLU A 17 -20.11 -8.80 0.17
N TYR A 18 -19.59 -7.75 0.83
CA TYR A 18 -18.18 -7.66 1.22
C TYR A 18 -17.91 -7.93 2.71
N SER A 19 -18.93 -7.93 3.59
CA SER A 19 -18.79 -8.20 5.03
C SER A 19 -18.76 -9.68 5.40
N LYS A 20 -19.04 -10.58 4.45
CA LYS A 20 -19.01 -12.03 4.67
C LYS A 20 -17.84 -12.67 3.91
N PRO A 21 -16.62 -12.66 4.47
CA PRO A 21 -15.45 -13.30 3.86
C PRO A 21 -15.55 -14.85 3.79
N VAL A 22 -16.72 -15.45 4.06
CA VAL A 22 -16.87 -16.90 4.25
C VAL A 22 -17.93 -17.52 3.32
N THR A 23 -18.91 -16.76 2.82
CA THR A 23 -20.06 -17.35 2.08
C THR A 23 -19.89 -17.44 0.56
N ASN A 24 -18.87 -16.82 -0.03
CA ASN A 24 -18.54 -17.01 -1.44
C ASN A 24 -17.18 -17.69 -1.55
N PRO A 25 -17.05 -18.99 -1.84
CA PRO A 25 -15.75 -19.67 -1.92
C PRO A 25 -14.76 -19.07 -2.93
N ARG A 26 -15.24 -18.20 -3.84
CA ARG A 26 -14.44 -17.43 -4.80
C ARG A 26 -14.24 -15.97 -4.39
N TRP A 27 -14.54 -15.57 -3.16
CA TRP A 27 -14.38 -14.18 -2.69
C TRP A 27 -12.94 -13.68 -2.83
N ARG A 28 -11.96 -14.57 -2.67
CA ARG A 28 -10.54 -14.29 -2.93
C ARG A 28 -10.22 -14.07 -4.41
N GLN A 29 -11.10 -14.51 -5.30
CA GLN A 29 -10.97 -14.43 -6.76
C GLN A 29 -11.87 -13.33 -7.36
N SER A 30 -12.77 -12.70 -6.59
CA SER A 30 -13.88 -11.90 -7.13
C SER A 30 -13.56 -10.43 -7.45
N LYS A 31 -12.29 -10.00 -7.43
CA LYS A 31 -11.71 -8.73 -7.94
C LYS A 31 -10.25 -8.66 -7.47
N PRO A 32 -9.36 -7.85 -8.10
CA PRO A 32 -7.97 -7.82 -7.67
C PRO A 32 -7.91 -7.34 -6.22
N ILE A 33 -7.50 -8.22 -5.32
CA ILE A 33 -7.06 -7.84 -3.98
C ILE A 33 -5.80 -7.02 -4.22
N ILE A 34 -5.95 -5.69 -4.26
CA ILE A 34 -4.83 -4.79 -4.40
C ILE A 34 -4.06 -4.82 -3.08
N THR A 35 -2.75 -5.05 -3.15
CA THR A 35 -1.89 -5.03 -1.97
C THR A 35 -1.63 -3.59 -1.52
N THR A 36 -1.16 -3.42 -0.28
CA THR A 36 -0.71 -2.10 0.23
C THR A 36 0.32 -1.47 -0.70
N TYR A 37 1.24 -2.26 -1.25
CA TYR A 37 2.25 -1.80 -2.21
C TYR A 37 1.64 -1.28 -3.52
N GLN A 38 0.78 -2.07 -4.14
CA GLN A 38 0.12 -1.68 -5.38
C GLN A 38 -0.77 -0.45 -5.19
N MET A 39 -1.39 -0.30 -4.02
CA MET A 39 -2.15 0.89 -3.66
C MET A 39 -1.23 2.10 -3.49
N TYR A 40 -0.10 1.93 -2.78
CA TYR A 40 0.91 2.96 -2.61
C TYR A 40 1.43 3.47 -3.96
N LEU A 41 1.78 2.59 -4.90
CA LEU A 41 2.27 2.99 -6.22
C LEU A 41 1.31 3.91 -6.99
N LYS A 42 0.00 3.73 -6.81
CA LYS A 42 -1.04 4.57 -7.43
C LYS A 42 -1.20 5.92 -6.74
N LEU A 43 -0.89 5.99 -5.44
CA LEU A 43 -1.16 7.16 -4.60
C LEU A 43 0.10 8.00 -4.33
N LYS A 44 1.30 7.45 -4.49
CA LYS A 44 2.56 8.09 -4.06
C LYS A 44 2.88 9.42 -4.76
N TYR A 45 2.25 9.71 -5.90
CA TYR A 45 2.44 10.98 -6.62
C TYR A 45 1.44 12.07 -6.19
N LEU A 46 0.53 11.76 -5.26
CA LEU A 46 -0.48 12.70 -4.79
C LEU A 46 0.03 13.66 -3.71
N PHE A 47 1.28 13.53 -3.25
CA PHE A 47 1.88 14.48 -2.30
C PHE A 47 2.02 15.90 -2.88
N ASP A 48 2.02 16.03 -4.21
CA ASP A 48 2.16 17.33 -4.91
C ASP A 48 0.81 17.97 -5.27
N ILE A 49 -0.32 17.42 -4.80
CA ILE A 49 -1.66 17.88 -5.16
C ILE A 49 -2.38 18.46 -3.94
N ASP A 50 -3.21 19.47 -4.16
CA ASP A 50 -4.05 20.07 -3.12
C ASP A 50 -4.91 19.02 -2.40
N PHE A 51 -4.83 19.02 -1.06
CA PHE A 51 -5.40 18.02 -0.17
C PHE A 51 -6.86 18.30 0.20
N THR A 52 -7.56 19.06 -0.65
CA THR A 52 -8.95 19.48 -0.43
C THR A 52 -9.90 18.75 -1.38
N GLY A 53 -11.18 18.66 -1.00
CA GLY A 53 -12.26 18.13 -1.85
C GLY A 53 -12.06 16.67 -2.28
N GLU A 54 -11.89 16.45 -3.59
CA GLU A 54 -11.94 15.14 -4.25
C GLU A 54 -10.76 14.21 -3.92
N ASN A 55 -9.63 14.75 -3.45
CA ASN A 55 -8.41 14.00 -3.14
C ASN A 55 -8.25 13.65 -1.65
N LEU A 56 -9.16 14.12 -0.80
CA LEU A 56 -9.04 13.96 0.66
C LEU A 56 -9.02 12.48 1.07
N LEU A 57 -9.78 11.63 0.38
CA LEU A 57 -9.82 10.20 0.68
C LEU A 57 -8.49 9.53 0.35
N GLN A 58 -7.96 9.80 -0.84
CA GLN A 58 -6.70 9.27 -1.35
C GLN A 58 -5.54 9.70 -0.45
N TYR A 59 -5.53 10.96 -0.02
CA TYR A 59 -4.58 11.47 0.95
C TYR A 59 -4.66 10.74 2.28
N ARG A 60 -5.87 10.59 2.86
CA ARG A 60 -6.05 9.86 4.12
C ARG A 60 -5.59 8.41 4.02
N VAL A 61 -5.87 7.75 2.91
CA VAL A 61 -5.38 6.39 2.65
C VAL A 61 -3.86 6.37 2.59
N LEU A 62 -3.24 7.32 1.87
CA LEU A 62 -1.79 7.43 1.78
C LEU A 62 -1.15 7.66 3.16
N CYS A 63 -1.69 8.54 3.99
CA CYS A 63 -1.26 8.71 5.38
C CYS A 63 -1.33 7.40 6.17
N LYS A 64 -2.42 6.64 6.00
CA LYS A 64 -2.54 5.32 6.65
C LYS A 64 -1.56 4.28 6.14
N ILE A 65 -1.18 4.34 4.87
CA ILE A 65 -0.12 3.50 4.33
C ILE A 65 1.23 3.88 4.95
N ILE A 66 1.54 5.18 5.05
CA ILE A 66 2.80 5.69 5.61
C ILE A 66 2.97 5.25 7.07
N ASP A 67 1.89 5.21 7.84
CA ASP A 67 1.89 4.78 9.25
C ASP A 67 2.10 3.26 9.43
N THR A 68 2.29 2.47 8.35
CA THR A 68 2.48 1.02 8.45
C THR A 68 3.94 0.60 8.57
N ASP A 69 4.20 -0.49 9.32
CA ASP A 69 5.52 -1.13 9.38
C ASP A 69 6.06 -1.51 7.99
N TRP A 70 5.15 -1.91 7.09
CA TRP A 70 5.48 -2.19 5.70
C TRP A 70 6.09 -0.97 5.00
N TYR A 71 5.52 0.22 5.15
CA TYR A 71 6.04 1.43 4.52
C TYR A 71 7.40 1.84 5.10
N HIS A 72 7.58 1.67 6.41
CA HIS A 72 8.87 1.90 7.06
C HIS A 72 9.95 0.95 6.53
N ALA A 73 9.64 -0.35 6.40
CA ALA A 73 10.53 -1.34 5.81
C ALA A 73 10.86 -1.01 4.34
N TYR A 74 9.83 -0.77 3.51
CA TYR A 74 9.97 -0.39 2.11
C TYR A 74 10.86 0.84 1.93
N SER A 75 10.60 1.91 2.70
CA SER A 75 11.34 3.17 2.59
C SER A 75 12.78 3.03 3.07
N TYR A 76 13.02 2.23 4.09
CA TYR A 76 14.38 1.95 4.56
C TYR A 76 15.18 1.19 3.50
N VAL A 77 14.60 0.12 2.95
CA VAL A 77 15.24 -0.69 1.90
C VAL A 77 15.49 0.15 0.65
N LEU A 78 14.53 0.98 0.25
CA LEU A 78 14.69 1.89 -0.89
C LEU A 78 15.87 2.86 -0.71
N LYS A 79 16.18 3.24 0.54
CA LYS A 79 17.21 4.23 0.85
C LYS A 79 18.59 3.61 1.09
N TYR A 80 18.65 2.47 1.79
CA TYR A 80 19.90 1.90 2.30
C TYR A 80 20.18 0.49 1.79
N GLY A 81 19.28 -0.06 0.98
CA GLY A 81 19.36 -1.43 0.50
C GLY A 81 18.88 -2.45 1.54
N LEU A 82 18.51 -3.61 1.03
CA LEU A 82 18.01 -4.73 1.80
C LEU A 82 19.08 -5.33 2.72
N SER A 83 20.34 -5.30 2.30
CA SER A 83 21.48 -5.80 3.08
C SER A 83 21.66 -5.05 4.40
N MET A 84 21.47 -3.73 4.41
CA MET A 84 21.53 -2.91 5.62
C MET A 84 20.34 -3.14 6.54
N TYR A 85 19.16 -3.35 5.97
CA TYR A 85 17.94 -3.60 6.74
C TYR A 85 17.95 -4.97 7.44
N THR A 86 18.51 -5.99 6.78
CA THR A 86 18.53 -7.38 7.24
C THR A 86 19.69 -7.73 8.17
N ARG A 87 20.61 -6.80 8.42
CA ARG A 87 21.85 -6.99 9.18
C ARG A 87 21.65 -7.54 10.60
N ASN A 88 20.44 -7.47 11.16
CA ASN A 88 20.13 -7.90 12.53
C ASN A 88 19.24 -9.15 12.63
N THR A 89 18.39 -9.49 11.66
CA THR A 89 17.64 -10.78 11.62
C THR A 89 16.86 -10.87 10.29
N ILE A 90 17.04 -11.94 9.52
CA ILE A 90 16.16 -12.20 8.36
C ILE A 90 14.92 -12.93 8.89
N SER A 91 13.76 -12.32 8.72
CA SER A 91 12.52 -13.08 8.63
C SER A 91 12.28 -13.33 7.15
N GLU A 92 12.25 -14.59 6.68
CA GLU A 92 11.87 -14.93 5.30
C GLU A 92 10.56 -14.25 4.86
N THR A 93 9.70 -13.96 5.84
CA THR A 93 8.47 -13.20 5.71
C THR A 93 8.69 -11.84 5.05
N LEU A 94 9.85 -11.21 5.25
CA LEU A 94 10.16 -9.87 4.76
C LEU A 94 10.50 -9.85 3.27
N LEU A 95 11.21 -10.88 2.78
CA LEU A 95 11.43 -11.08 1.35
C LEU A 95 10.12 -11.39 0.60
N LYS A 96 9.14 -11.94 1.32
CA LYS A 96 7.81 -12.25 0.79
C LYS A 96 6.85 -11.06 0.87
N MET A 97 7.25 -9.94 1.50
CA MET A 97 6.43 -8.73 1.53
C MET A 97 6.46 -8.04 0.17
N ASP A 98 5.28 -7.68 -0.32
CA ASP A 98 5.10 -7.10 -1.63
C ASP A 98 5.84 -5.76 -1.76
N GLY A 99 6.57 -5.55 -2.85
CA GLY A 99 7.34 -4.33 -3.14
C GLY A 99 8.71 -4.18 -2.46
N ILE A 100 9.12 -5.07 -1.55
CA ILE A 100 10.45 -4.98 -0.90
C ILE A 100 11.59 -5.25 -1.88
N VAL A 101 11.46 -6.28 -2.73
CA VAL A 101 12.46 -6.60 -3.76
C VAL A 101 12.56 -5.46 -4.79
N ASP A 102 11.44 -4.87 -5.17
CA ASP A 102 11.40 -3.74 -6.10
C ASP A 102 12.07 -2.49 -5.51
N ALA A 103 11.93 -2.26 -4.21
CA ALA A 103 12.62 -1.19 -3.49
C ALA A 103 14.14 -1.38 -3.51
N ASP A 104 14.60 -2.61 -3.25
CA ASP A 104 16.02 -2.95 -3.24
C ASP A 104 16.65 -2.81 -4.64
N TYR A 105 15.96 -3.29 -5.67
CA TYR A 105 16.38 -3.10 -7.06
C TYR A 105 16.50 -1.61 -7.44
N SER A 106 15.53 -0.80 -6.99
CA SER A 106 15.55 0.65 -7.23
C SER A 106 16.72 1.33 -6.52
N HIS A 107 17.04 0.90 -5.31
CA HIS A 107 18.21 1.36 -4.56
C HIS A 107 19.51 1.07 -5.32
N TYR A 108 19.73 -0.17 -5.76
CA TYR A 108 20.91 -0.55 -6.54
C TYR A 108 21.07 0.27 -7.82
N THR A 109 19.97 0.51 -8.53
CA THR A 109 19.97 1.30 -9.77
C THR A 109 20.35 2.76 -9.51
N TYR A 110 19.93 3.30 -8.37
CA TYR A 110 20.32 4.65 -7.97
C TYR A 110 21.81 4.70 -7.65
N GLU A 111 22.33 3.81 -6.79
CA GLU A 111 23.75 3.80 -6.42
C GLU A 111 24.69 3.63 -7.63
N THR A 112 24.39 2.70 -8.54
CA THR A 112 25.23 2.47 -9.74
C THR A 112 25.31 3.70 -10.64
N ARG A 113 24.23 4.48 -10.77
CA ARG A 113 24.27 5.73 -11.53
C ARG A 113 25.23 6.74 -10.93
N TYR A 114 25.34 6.86 -9.60
CA TYR A 114 26.27 7.81 -8.99
C TYR A 114 27.72 7.38 -9.12
N ILE A 115 28.00 6.08 -9.18
CA ILE A 115 29.37 5.54 -9.36
C ILE A 115 29.87 5.76 -10.80
N GLU A 116 28.99 5.85 -11.80
CA GLU A 116 29.37 6.08 -13.20
C GLU A 116 29.67 7.56 -13.55
N TYR A 117 29.41 8.50 -12.63
CA TYR A 117 29.65 9.93 -12.84
C TYR A 117 30.81 10.50 -12.00
N ASP A 118 31.52 9.67 -11.24
CA ASP A 118 32.75 10.01 -10.50
C ASP A 118 34.00 9.47 -11.21
#